data_AF-A0A800DQT8-F1
#
_entry.id   AF-A0A800DQT8-F1
#
_cell.length_a   1.000
_cell.length_b   1.000
_cell.length_c   1.000
_cell.angle_alpha   90.00
_cell.angle_beta   90.00
_cell.angle_gamma   90.00
#
_symmetry.space_group_name_H-M   'P 1'
#
loop_
_entity.id
_entity.type
_entity.pdbx_description
1 polymer ?
#
loop_
_entity_poly.entity_id
_entity_poly.type
_entity_poly.pdbx_seq_one_letter_code
_entity_poly.pdbx_strand_id
1 'polypeptide(L)'
;MENNHPVWNELDDALERIDIENLVMRHLESCHYKLNGYWTEYEFYEEIALIGPVRASVVSMSIGETKMKHSSHRNYWIRLQFALKHDISVSEAHHTDDNCDIGELVLILAPNLKIIDENWFIDVESPFVVVKRGNKKISS
;
A
#
# COMPACT_ATOMS: atom_id res chain seq x y z
N MET A 1 27.16 18.27 14.49
CA MET A 1 25.93 18.70 13.81
C MET A 1 26.11 18.33 12.35
N GLU A 2 25.56 17.19 11.94
CA GLU A 2 25.56 16.83 10.52
C GLU A 2 24.56 17.75 9.83
N ASN A 3 25.07 18.65 8.98
CA ASN A 3 24.21 19.41 8.08
C ASN A 3 23.68 18.42 7.05
N ASN A 4 22.42 17.99 7.20
CA ASN A 4 21.72 17.28 6.15
C ASN A 4 21.81 18.10 4.86
N HIS A 5 22.12 17.42 3.75
CA HIS A 5 22.14 18.05 2.43
C HIS A 5 20.79 18.77 2.19
N PRO A 6 20.76 20.02 1.69
CA PRO A 6 19.53 20.83 1.60
C PRO A 6 18.35 20.13 0.92
N VAL A 7 18.64 19.27 -0.06
CA VAL A 7 17.65 18.43 -0.76
C VAL A 7 16.81 17.55 0.18
N TRP A 8 17.38 17.11 1.32
CA TRP A 8 16.67 16.28 2.29
C TRP A 8 15.71 17.11 3.12
N ASN A 9 16.07 18.35 3.47
CA ASN A 9 15.18 19.27 4.16
C ASN A 9 14.01 19.67 3.26
N GLU A 10 14.25 19.96 1.98
CA GLU A 10 13.19 20.28 1.02
C GLU A 10 12.23 19.11 0.81
N LEU A 11 12.73 17.88 0.90
CA LEU A 11 11.93 16.67 0.75
C LEU A 11 11.15 16.35 2.01
N ASP A 12 11.74 16.48 3.20
CA ASP A 12 11.01 16.40 4.47
C ASP A 12 9.90 17.45 4.52
N ASP A 13 10.19 18.70 4.16
CA ASP A 13 9.18 19.78 4.06
C ASP A 13 8.07 19.45 3.05
N ALA A 14 8.41 18.83 1.91
CA ALA A 14 7.43 18.43 0.91
C ALA A 14 6.55 17.28 1.41
N LEU A 15 7.14 16.31 2.10
CA LEU A 15 6.45 15.14 2.65
C LEU A 15 5.58 15.54 3.87
N GLU A 16 6.00 16.48 4.70
CA GLU A 16 5.18 17.05 5.78
C GLU A 16 3.93 17.77 5.25
N ARG A 17 4.00 18.35 4.05
CA ARG A 17 2.87 19.04 3.41
C ARG A 17 1.93 18.09 2.69
N ILE A 18 2.36 16.87 2.39
CA ILE A 18 1.54 15.85 1.75
C ILE A 18 0.87 15.06 2.86
N ASP A 19 -0.45 15.09 2.88
CA ASP A 19 -1.22 14.16 3.71
C ASP A 19 -1.10 12.74 3.10
N ILE A 20 -0.07 12.01 3.52
CA ILE A 20 0.31 10.70 2.99
C ILE A 20 -0.80 9.67 3.26
N GLU A 21 -1.45 9.76 4.41
CA GLU A 21 -2.59 8.88 4.75
C GLU A 21 -3.77 9.15 3.82
N ASN A 22 -4.10 10.42 3.57
CA ASN A 22 -5.14 10.76 2.60
C ASN A 22 -4.75 10.35 1.16
N LEU A 23 -3.47 10.43 0.78
CA LEU A 23 -2.99 9.98 -0.52
C LEU A 23 -3.28 8.48 -0.73
N VAL A 24 -2.96 7.63 0.25
CA VAL A 24 -3.26 6.20 0.14
C VAL A 24 -4.75 5.93 0.19
N MET A 25 -5.52 6.66 1.00
CA MET A 25 -6.97 6.51 1.03
C MET A 25 -7.62 6.82 -0.32
N ARG A 26 -7.19 7.89 -1.00
CA ARG A 26 -7.67 8.22 -2.36
C ARG A 26 -7.28 7.16 -3.39
N HIS A 27 -6.11 6.55 -3.24
CA HIS A 27 -5.70 5.43 -4.08
C HIS A 27 -6.63 4.22 -3.88
N LEU A 28 -6.89 3.83 -2.62
CA LEU A 28 -7.82 2.75 -2.26
C LEU A 28 -9.24 3.02 -2.79
N GLU A 29 -9.72 4.24 -2.69
CA GLU A 29 -11.02 4.65 -3.25
C GLU A 29 -11.04 4.50 -4.79
N SER A 30 -9.97 4.90 -5.47
CA SER A 30 -9.88 4.85 -6.93
C SER A 30 -9.91 3.43 -7.49
N CYS A 31 -9.36 2.46 -6.75
CA CYS A 31 -9.44 1.05 -7.09
C CYS A 31 -10.69 0.36 -6.49
N HIS A 32 -11.60 1.12 -5.87
CA HIS A 32 -12.80 0.61 -5.20
C HIS A 32 -12.49 -0.45 -4.14
N TYR A 33 -11.36 -0.31 -3.45
CA TYR A 33 -10.87 -1.25 -2.44
C TYR A 33 -10.71 -2.68 -2.99
N LYS A 34 -10.41 -2.81 -4.29
CA LYS A 34 -10.26 -4.09 -4.98
C LYS A 34 -8.90 -4.25 -5.62
N LEU A 35 -8.43 -5.49 -5.60
CA LEU A 35 -7.22 -5.95 -6.23
C LEU A 35 -7.58 -7.05 -7.22
N ASN A 36 -6.99 -7.05 -8.40
CA ASN A 36 -7.19 -8.09 -9.40
C ASN A 36 -5.91 -8.89 -9.60
N GLY A 37 -6.05 -10.22 -9.62
CA GLY A 37 -4.93 -11.13 -9.87
C GLY A 37 -3.90 -11.14 -8.75
N TYR A 38 -4.28 -11.68 -7.59
CA TYR A 38 -3.41 -11.77 -6.42
C TYR A 38 -2.85 -13.18 -6.24
N TRP A 39 -1.56 -13.28 -6.00
CA TRP A 39 -0.87 -14.54 -5.72
C TRP A 39 -0.39 -14.56 -4.27
N THR A 40 -0.76 -15.63 -3.57
CA THR A 40 -0.08 -16.02 -2.34
C THR A 40 0.98 -17.07 -2.64
N GLU A 41 1.70 -17.52 -1.61
CA GLU A 41 2.59 -18.68 -1.70
C GLU A 41 1.85 -19.96 -2.13
N TYR A 42 0.53 -20.04 -1.90
CA TYR A 42 -0.25 -21.27 -2.05
C TYR A 42 -1.24 -21.23 -3.21
N GLU A 43 -1.87 -20.08 -3.48
CA GLU A 43 -2.96 -20.01 -4.44
C GLU A 43 -3.10 -18.65 -5.15
N PHE A 44 -3.86 -18.68 -6.25
CA PHE A 44 -4.20 -17.51 -7.04
C PHE A 44 -5.66 -17.12 -6.81
N TYR A 45 -5.86 -15.83 -6.59
CA TYR A 45 -7.17 -15.20 -6.47
C TYR A 45 -7.39 -14.26 -7.66
N GLU A 46 -8.54 -14.40 -8.32
CA GLU A 46 -8.92 -13.51 -9.42
C GLU A 46 -9.14 -12.08 -8.93
N GLU A 47 -9.81 -11.94 -7.78
CA GLU A 47 -10.14 -10.66 -7.16
C GLU A 47 -10.03 -10.79 -5.64
N ILE A 48 -9.52 -9.75 -5.00
CA ILE A 48 -9.61 -9.53 -3.56
C ILE A 48 -10.34 -8.21 -3.35
N ALA A 49 -11.33 -8.19 -2.47
CA ALA A 49 -12.05 -6.99 -2.07
C ALA A 49 -11.89 -6.77 -0.56
N LEU A 50 -11.48 -5.57 -0.17
CA LEU A 50 -11.44 -5.16 1.23
C LEU A 50 -12.84 -4.65 1.62
N ILE A 51 -13.40 -5.16 2.71
CA ILE A 51 -14.77 -4.85 3.14
C ILE A 51 -14.80 -4.03 4.44
N GLY A 52 -15.82 -3.17 4.52
CA GLY A 52 -15.98 -2.23 5.62
C GLY A 52 -15.08 -1.00 5.48
N PRO A 53 -15.19 -0.05 6.42
CA PRO A 53 -14.29 1.11 6.43
C PRO A 53 -12.85 0.62 6.64
N VAL A 54 -11.97 0.98 5.70
CA VAL A 54 -10.55 0.68 5.77
C VAL A 54 -9.83 1.94 6.20
N ARG A 55 -8.84 1.79 7.09
CA ARG A 55 -7.88 2.83 7.43
C ARG A 55 -6.49 2.38 7.02
N ALA A 56 -5.70 3.32 6.54
CA ALA A 56 -4.29 3.13 6.26
C ALA A 56 -3.45 4.06 7.15
N SER A 57 -2.41 3.53 7.75
CA SER A 57 -1.44 4.31 8.55
C SER A 57 -0.04 4.09 8.04
N VAL A 58 0.75 5.16 7.95
CA VAL A 58 2.14 5.07 7.49
C VAL A 58 2.98 4.27 8.49
N VAL A 59 3.61 3.20 8.02
CA VAL A 59 4.55 2.38 8.79
C VAL A 59 5.98 2.84 8.55
N SER A 60 6.33 3.10 7.28
CA SER A 60 7.65 3.61 6.93
C SER A 60 7.64 4.41 5.63
N MET A 61 8.63 5.28 5.53
CA MET A 61 8.90 6.10 4.36
C MET A 61 10.39 6.10 4.09
N SER A 62 10.78 5.92 2.83
CA SER A 62 12.18 5.99 2.43
C SER A 62 12.35 6.50 1.02
N ILE A 63 13.56 6.98 0.72
CA ILE A 63 13.96 7.37 -0.63
C ILE A 63 15.09 6.48 -1.06
N GLY A 64 15.02 6.02 -2.31
CA GLY A 64 16.07 5.23 -2.92
C GLY A 64 16.56 5.83 -4.22
N GLU A 65 17.74 5.35 -4.64
CA GLU A 65 18.28 5.62 -5.96
C GLU A 65 18.55 4.30 -6.70
N THR A 66 18.14 4.24 -7.96
CA THR A 66 18.55 3.17 -8.88
C THR A 66 19.61 3.70 -9.82
N LYS A 67 20.80 3.09 -9.80
CA LYS A 67 21.87 3.37 -10.76
C LYS A 67 21.65 2.57 -12.04
N MET A 68 21.49 3.27 -13.15
CA MET A 68 21.48 2.60 -14.45
C MET A 68 22.92 2.24 -14.85
N LYS A 69 23.17 0.96 -15.17
CA LYS A 69 24.52 0.41 -15.45
C LYS A 69 25.31 1.13 -16.55
N HIS A 70 24.65 1.93 -17.39
CA HIS A 70 25.26 2.62 -18.54
C HIS A 70 24.87 4.11 -18.64
N SER A 71 24.42 4.74 -17.55
CA SER A 71 24.08 6.17 -17.57
C SER A 71 24.55 6.86 -16.29
N SER A 72 24.98 8.12 -16.42
CA SER A 72 25.22 9.01 -15.28
C SER A 72 23.90 9.48 -14.62
N HIS A 73 22.75 9.17 -15.22
CA HIS A 73 21.45 9.52 -14.65
C HIS A 73 21.11 8.58 -13.50
N ARG A 74 20.76 9.19 -12.38
CA ARG A 74 20.20 8.52 -11.21
C ARG A 74 18.69 8.65 -11.27
N ASN A 75 17.98 7.53 -11.10
CA ASN A 75 16.54 7.56 -10.93
C ASN A 75 16.24 7.45 -9.45
N TYR A 76 15.60 8.47 -8.90
CA TYR A 76 15.13 8.47 -7.53
C TYR A 76 13.71 7.92 -7.45
N TRP A 77 13.37 7.32 -6.33
CA TRP A 77 12.02 6.86 -6.02
C TRP A 77 11.74 7.03 -4.54
N ILE A 78 10.46 7.16 -4.20
CA ILE A 78 9.96 7.24 -2.83
C ILE A 78 9.22 5.93 -2.55
N ARG A 79 9.52 5.27 -1.44
CA ARG A 79 8.80 4.10 -0.95
C ARG A 79 7.98 4.49 0.25
N LEU A 80 6.68 4.23 0.19
CA LEU A 80 5.73 4.43 1.27
C LEU A 80 5.13 3.07 1.63
N GLN A 81 5.22 2.69 2.90
CA GLN A 81 4.64 1.46 3.42
C GLN A 81 3.53 1.80 4.39
N PHE A 82 2.39 1.14 4.22
CA PHE A 82 1.17 1.36 4.98
C PHE A 82 0.71 0.05 5.61
N ALA A 83 0.27 0.14 6.86
CA ALA A 83 -0.55 -0.90 7.48
C ALA A 83 -2.01 -0.61 7.16
N LEU A 84 -2.73 -1.63 6.71
CA LEU A 84 -4.15 -1.59 6.41
C LEU A 84 -4.92 -2.27 7.54
N LYS A 85 -5.87 -1.55 8.10
CA LYS A 85 -6.72 -2.03 9.19
C LYS A 85 -8.18 -1.69 8.95
N HIS A 86 -9.07 -2.47 9.55
CA HIS A 86 -10.47 -2.08 9.66
C HIS A 86 -10.62 -0.89 10.60
N ASP A 87 -11.43 0.10 10.20
CA ASP A 87 -11.69 1.28 11.02
C ASP A 87 -12.82 1.02 12.01
N ILE A 88 -12.43 0.65 13.23
CA ILE A 88 -13.33 0.37 14.35
C ILE A 88 -14.05 1.64 14.82
N SER A 89 -13.52 2.85 14.53
CA SER A 89 -14.13 4.09 15.00
C SER A 89 -15.48 4.41 14.34
N VAL A 90 -15.73 3.81 13.18
CA VAL A 90 -16.94 4.00 12.37
C VAL A 90 -17.96 2.87 12.58
N SER A 91 -17.57 1.77 13.23
CA SER A 91 -18.47 0.65 13.51
C SER A 91 -19.09 0.74 14.90
N GLU A 92 -20.42 0.68 14.98
CA GLU A 92 -21.17 0.64 16.26
C GLU A 92 -20.99 -0.69 17.02
N ALA A 93 -20.28 -1.65 16.42
CA ALA A 93 -20.01 -2.94 17.01
C ALA A 93 -18.77 -2.84 17.91
N HIS A 94 -18.99 -2.93 19.23
CA HIS A 94 -17.94 -3.11 20.23
C HIS A 94 -17.22 -4.46 20.04
N HIS A 95 -16.37 -4.55 19.04
CA HIS A 95 -15.37 -5.61 18.93
C HIS A 95 -14.21 -5.23 19.85
N THR A 96 -14.18 -5.82 21.03
CA THR A 96 -12.96 -5.87 21.86
C THR A 96 -11.94 -6.71 21.10
N ASP A 97 -10.81 -6.11 20.71
CA ASP A 97 -9.48 -6.68 20.34
C ASP A 97 -9.42 -8.16 19.88
N ASP A 98 -8.80 -8.53 18.75
CA ASP A 98 -7.39 -8.24 18.48
C ASP A 98 -6.99 -8.31 16.99
N ASN A 99 -7.92 -8.60 16.06
CA ASN A 99 -7.56 -8.87 14.66
C ASN A 99 -8.32 -7.99 13.66
N CYS A 100 -8.05 -6.67 13.72
CA CYS A 100 -8.52 -5.72 12.71
C CYS A 100 -7.52 -5.55 11.55
N ASP A 101 -6.50 -6.39 11.50
CA ASP A 101 -5.47 -6.33 10.48
C ASP A 101 -6.01 -6.89 9.16
N ILE A 102 -5.72 -6.15 8.09
CA ILE A 102 -6.07 -6.52 6.71
C ILE A 102 -4.79 -6.93 5.97
N GLY A 103 -3.70 -6.22 6.22
CA GLY A 103 -2.42 -6.45 5.57
C GLY A 103 -1.62 -5.17 5.41
N GLU A 104 -0.77 -5.15 4.39
CA GLU A 104 0.09 -4.02 4.07
C GLU A 104 0.01 -3.64 2.59
N LEU A 105 0.24 -2.35 2.32
CA LEU A 105 0.42 -1.82 0.99
C LEU A 105 1.75 -1.05 0.92
N VAL A 106 2.55 -1.35 -0.09
CA VAL A 106 3.79 -0.63 -0.40
C VAL A 106 3.63 0.05 -1.75
N LEU A 107 3.69 1.37 -1.74
CA LEU A 107 3.70 2.20 -2.94
C LEU A 107 5.12 2.66 -3.23
N ILE A 108 5.58 2.45 -4.47
CA ILE A 108 6.82 3.00 -4.99
C ILE A 108 6.44 4.13 -5.95
N LEU A 109 6.80 5.36 -5.60
CA LEU A 109 6.49 6.56 -6.36
C LEU A 109 7.72 7.09 -7.08
N ALA A 110 7.49 7.66 -8.27
CA ALA A 110 8.45 8.54 -8.91
C ALA A 110 8.55 9.87 -8.14
N PRO A 111 9.59 10.68 -8.39
CA PRO A 111 9.74 11.99 -7.72
C PRO A 111 8.59 12.96 -8.01
N ASN A 112 7.80 12.72 -9.06
CA ASN A 112 6.58 13.46 -9.38
C ASN A 112 5.31 12.84 -8.76
N LEU A 113 5.46 11.96 -7.77
CA LEU A 113 4.39 11.28 -7.02
C LEU A 113 3.49 10.35 -7.85
N LYS A 114 3.88 10.00 -9.09
CA LYS A 114 3.22 8.94 -9.84
C LYS A 114 3.62 7.58 -9.30
N ILE A 115 2.65 6.68 -9.14
CA ILE A 115 2.91 5.28 -8.78
C ILE A 115 3.71 4.61 -9.91
N ILE A 116 4.89 4.11 -9.58
CA ILE A 116 5.75 3.29 -10.44
C ILE A 116 5.41 1.81 -10.22
N ASP A 117 5.28 1.43 -8.96
CA ASP A 117 5.04 0.05 -8.55
C ASP A 117 4.21 0.00 -7.27
N GLU A 118 3.50 -1.10 -7.09
CA GLU A 118 2.49 -1.29 -6.08
C GLU A 118 2.53 -2.75 -5.61
N ASN A 119 2.83 -2.95 -4.34
CA ASN A 119 2.96 -4.29 -3.77
C ASN A 119 1.99 -4.45 -2.59
N TRP A 120 1.17 -5.48 -2.66
CA TRP A 120 0.15 -5.79 -1.66
C TRP A 120 0.52 -7.04 -0.89
N PHE A 121 0.33 -7.00 0.42
CA PHE A 121 0.52 -8.12 1.33
C PHE A 121 -0.75 -8.27 2.16
N ILE A 122 -1.77 -8.89 1.57
CA ILE A 122 -3.09 -9.07 2.18
C ILE A 122 -3.13 -10.39 2.95
N ASP A 123 -3.62 -10.31 4.20
CA ASP A 123 -4.08 -11.47 4.94
C ASP A 123 -5.44 -11.91 4.39
N VAL A 124 -5.43 -12.94 3.57
CA VAL A 124 -6.64 -13.48 2.92
C VAL A 124 -7.60 -14.17 3.89
N GLU A 125 -7.13 -14.50 5.09
CA GLU A 125 -7.96 -15.07 6.16
C GLU A 125 -8.58 -13.98 7.05
N SER A 126 -8.23 -12.70 6.82
CA SER A 126 -8.82 -11.58 7.52
C SER A 126 -10.34 -11.53 7.27
N PRO A 127 -11.17 -11.33 8.31
CA PRO A 127 -12.62 -11.24 8.15
C PRO A 127 -13.05 -10.00 7.33
N PHE A 128 -12.13 -9.07 7.09
CA PHE A 128 -12.34 -7.87 6.30
C PHE A 128 -11.90 -8.03 4.84
N VAL A 129 -11.65 -9.27 4.41
CA VAL A 129 -11.22 -9.60 3.06
C VAL A 129 -12.19 -10.60 2.44
N VAL A 130 -12.66 -10.30 1.24
CA VAL A 130 -13.47 -11.21 0.42
C VAL A 130 -12.66 -11.59 -0.81
N VAL A 131 -12.48 -12.89 -1.00
CA VAL A 131 -11.70 -13.42 -2.12
C VAL A 131 -12.59 -14.09 -3.16
N LYS A 132 -12.26 -13.87 -4.43
CA LYS A 132 -12.83 -14.59 -5.56
C LYS A 132 -11.77 -15.52 -6.14
N ARG A 133 -11.99 -16.83 -6.01
CA ARG A 133 -11.14 -17.85 -6.63
C ARG A 133 -11.52 -18.01 -8.11
N GLY A 134 -10.51 -18.17 -8.96
CA GLY A 134 -10.76 -18.48 -10.34
C GLY A 134 -11.25 -19.91 -10.51
N ASN A 135 -12.30 -20.09 -11.31
CA ASN A 135 -12.74 -21.43 -11.70
C ASN A 135 -11.65 -22.04 -12.58
N LYS A 136 -10.81 -22.92 -12.01
CA LYS A 136 -10.10 -23.92 -12.81
C LYS A 136 -11.19 -24.77 -13.48
N LYS A 137 -11.57 -24.42 -14.71
CA LYS A 137 -12.22 -25.38 -15.60
C LYS A 137 -11.21 -26.52 -15.77
N ILE A 138 -11.43 -27.61 -15.04
CA ILE A 138 -10.82 -28.89 -15.37
C ILE A 138 -11.44 -29.25 -16.72
N SER A 139 -10.71 -28.95 -17.79
CA SER A 139 -10.99 -29.49 -19.11
C SER A 139 -11.00 -31.01 -18.97
N SER A 140 -12.19 -31.57 -19.13
CA SER A 140 -12.52 -32.99 -19.02
C SER A 140 -11.85 -33.80 -20.13
#